data_AF-A0A935B5Z0-F1
#
_entry.id   AF-A0A935B5Z0-F1
#
_cell.length_a   1.000
_cell.length_b   1.000
_cell.length_c   1.000
_cell.angle_alpha   90.00
_cell.angle_beta   90.00
_cell.angle_gamma   90.00
#
_symmetry.space_group_name_H-M   'P 1'
#
loop_
_entity.id
_entity.type
_entity.pdbx_description
1 polymer ?
#
loop_
_entity_poly.entity_id
_entity_poly.type
_entity_poly.pdbx_seq_one_letter_code
_entity_poly.pdbx_strand_id
1 'polypeptide(L)' 'MTMRSLFDGALTMILYVLAFAAGTVFVRANYDLVEAHPLLVFFVGAIFAYQLFNLIPLAVVTINDHILGQPEQRQKRD' A
#
# COMPACT_ATOMS: atom_id res chain seq x y z
N MET A 1 -5.03 3.14 -23.19
CA MET A 1 -4.88 2.61 -21.82
C MET A 1 -5.00 1.10 -21.88
N THR A 2 -4.02 0.35 -21.39
CA THR A 2 -4.07 -1.11 -21.33
C THR A 2 -4.81 -1.55 -20.07
N MET A 3 -5.53 -2.69 -20.09
CA MET A 3 -6.20 -3.27 -18.91
C MET A 3 -5.29 -3.34 -17.67
N ARG A 4 -3.99 -3.60 -17.92
CA ARG A 4 -2.96 -3.64 -16.89
C ARG A 4 -2.74 -2.29 -16.18
N SER A 5 -2.74 -1.18 -16.91
CA SER A 5 -2.62 0.17 -16.32
C SER A 5 -3.83 0.58 -15.47
N LEU A 6 -5.02 0.12 -15.85
CA LEU A 6 -6.26 0.34 -15.10
C LEU A 6 -6.26 -0.46 -13.79
N PHE A 7 -5.81 -1.72 -13.84
CA PHE A 7 -5.67 -2.59 -12.68
C PHE A 7 -4.61 -2.09 -11.70
N ASP A 8 -3.47 -1.61 -12.21
CA ASP A 8 -2.37 -1.02 -11.43
C ASP A 8 -2.85 0.21 -10.62
N GLY A 9 -3.55 1.13 -11.28
CA GLY A 9 -4.15 2.30 -10.63
C GLY A 9 -5.20 1.93 -9.57
N ALA A 10 -6.11 1.00 -9.89
CA ALA A 10 -7.15 0.57 -8.96
C ALA A 10 -6.57 -0.12 -7.71
N LEU A 11 -5.62 -1.05 -7.90
CA LEU A 11 -4.98 -1.77 -6.80
C LEU A 11 -4.17 -0.81 -5.91
N THR A 12 -3.45 0.13 -6.51
CA THR A 12 -2.73 1.18 -5.79
C THR A 12 -3.68 2.00 -4.91
N MET A 13 -4.81 2.45 -5.45
CA MET A 13 -5.80 3.21 -4.66
C MET A 13 -6.38 2.39 -3.52
N ILE A 14 -6.72 1.11 -3.74
CA ILE A 14 -7.25 0.23 -2.69
C ILE A 14 -6.24 0.10 -1.54
N LEU A 15 -4.97 -0.13 -1.85
CA LEU A 15 -3.93 -0.29 -0.84
C LEU A 15 -3.70 1.00 -0.03
N TYR A 16 -3.74 2.16 -0.68
CA TYR A 16 -3.67 3.44 0.04
C TYR A 16 -4.88 3.66 0.98
N VAL A 17 -6.09 3.33 0.53
CA VAL A 17 -7.30 3.46 1.36
C VAL A 17 -7.22 2.52 2.57
N LEU A 18 -6.78 1.28 2.38
CA LEU A 18 -6.60 0.31 3.46
C LEU A 18 -5.52 0.77 4.46
N ALA A 19 -4.40 1.29 3.96
CA ALA A 19 -3.33 1.84 4.81
C ALA A 19 -3.82 3.03 5.66
N PHE A 20 -4.59 3.94 5.05
CA PHE A 20 -5.20 5.07 5.76
C PHE A 20 -6.20 4.58 6.83
N ALA A 21 -7.09 3.65 6.47
CA ALA A 21 -8.05 3.08 7.42
C ALA A 21 -7.34 2.42 8.60
N ALA A 22 -6.30 1.61 8.36
CA ALA A 22 -5.50 1.00 9.42
C ALA A 22 -4.85 2.05 10.35
N GLY A 23 -4.34 3.14 9.79
CA GLY A 23 -3.81 4.26 10.58
C GLY A 23 -4.86 4.89 11.49
N THR A 24 -6.07 5.15 10.99
CA THR A 24 -7.15 5.73 11.81
C THR A 24 -7.60 4.80 12.93
N VAL A 25 -7.70 3.49 12.65
CA VAL A 25 -8.04 2.47 13.66
C VAL A 25 -6.95 2.39 14.72
N PHE A 26 -5.68 2.43 14.32
CA PHE A 26 -4.55 2.42 15.23
C PHE A 26 -4.58 3.61 16.21
N VAL A 27 -4.77 4.83 15.69
CA VAL A 27 -4.86 6.03 16.53
C VAL A 27 -6.03 5.93 17.52
N ARG A 28 -7.19 5.46 17.05
CA ARG A 28 -8.36 5.28 17.91
C ARG A 28 -8.14 4.21 18.99
N ALA A 29 -7.51 3.09 18.64
CA ALA A 29 -7.26 2.00 19.56
C ALA A 29 -6.20 2.33 20.62
N ASN A 30 -5.31 3.29 20.34
CA ASN A 30 -4.20 3.67 21.20
C ASN A 30 -4.29 5.14 21.64
N TYR A 31 -5.50 5.65 21.83
CA TYR A 31 -5.75 7.07 22.11
C TYR A 31 -4.93 7.58 23.31
N ASP A 32 -4.90 6.83 24.42
CA ASP A 32 -4.14 7.21 25.62
C ASP A 32 -2.63 7.34 25.35
N LEU A 33 -2.08 6.47 24.50
CA LEU A 33 -0.67 6.52 24.09
C LEU A 33 -0.39 7.73 23.20
N VAL A 34 -1.33 8.05 22.30
CA VAL A 34 -1.25 9.23 21.43
C VAL A 34 -1.28 10.51 22.26
N GLU A 35 -2.14 10.55 23.28
CA GLU A 35 -2.25 11.70 24.17
C GLU A 35 -1.01 11.87 25.07
N ALA A 36 -0.49 10.77 25.62
CA ALA A 36 0.70 10.81 26.48
C ALA A 36 1.99 11.14 25.71
N HIS A 37 2.12 10.63 24.47
CA HIS A 37 3.36 10.72 23.69
C HIS A 37 3.10 11.12 22.22
N PRO A 38 2.55 12.33 21.97
CA PRO A 38 2.12 12.73 20.63
C PRO A 38 3.25 12.80 19.61
N LEU A 39 4.44 13.28 20.02
CA LEU A 39 5.61 13.34 19.14
C LEU A 39 6.12 11.96 18.75
N LEU A 40 6.20 11.02 19.69
CA LEU A 40 6.65 9.67 19.40
C LEU A 40 5.70 8.99 18.43
N VAL A 41 4.39 9.06 18.69
CA VAL A 41 3.36 8.49 17.82
C VAL A 41 3.39 9.14 16.43
N PHE A 42 3.62 10.46 16.35
CA PHE A 42 3.81 11.15 15.08
C PHE A 42 5.03 10.63 14.30
N PHE A 43 6.20 10.51 14.94
CA PHE A 43 7.41 10.01 14.28
C PHE A 43 7.25 8.57 13.80
N VAL A 44 6.70 7.69 14.65
CA VAL A 44 6.43 6.29 14.26
C VAL A 44 5.44 6.23 13.12
N GLY A 45 4.36 7.02 13.16
CA GLY A 45 3.38 7.14 12.09
C GLY A 45 3.99 7.63 10.78
N ALA A 46 4.86 8.64 10.83
CA ALA A 46 5.57 9.16 9.66
C ALA A 46 6.51 8.11 9.03
N ILE A 47 7.25 7.36 9.86
CA ILE A 47 8.09 6.26 9.39
C ILE A 47 7.23 5.18 8.74
N PHE A 48 6.12 4.78 9.37
CA PHE A 48 5.19 3.80 8.79
C PHE A 48 4.62 4.26 7.45
N ALA A 49 4.18 5.52 7.36
CA ALA A 49 3.65 6.09 6.11
C ALA A 49 4.72 6.10 5.00
N TYR A 50 5.96 6.47 5.33
CA TYR A 50 7.06 6.45 4.37
C TYR A 50 7.38 5.03 3.88
N GLN A 51 7.42 4.05 4.79
CA GLN A 51 7.64 2.65 4.44
C GLN A 51 6.51 2.13 3.54
N LEU A 52 5.26 2.43 3.87
CA LEU A 52 4.09 2.07 3.06
C LEU A 52 4.13 2.71 1.67
N PHE A 53 4.52 3.99 1.56
CA PHE A 53 4.65 4.67 0.28
C PHE A 53 5.66 3.98 -0.64
N ASN A 54 6.76 3.45 -0.08
CA ASN A 54 7.76 2.70 -0.85
C ASN A 54 7.33 1.25 -1.15
N LEU A 55 6.57 0.61 -0.24
CA LEU A 55 6.15 -0.79 -0.37
C LEU A 55 4.93 -0.98 -1.28
N ILE A 56 3.98 -0.03 -1.30
CA ILE A 56 2.74 -0.15 -2.08
C ILE A 56 3.03 -0.35 -3.58
N PRO A 57 3.88 0.46 -4.24
CA PRO A 57 4.20 0.25 -5.66
C PRO A 57 4.80 -1.14 -5.94
N LEU A 58 5.69 -1.62 -5.06
CA LEU A 58 6.29 -2.94 -5.19
C LEU A 58 5.26 -4.06 -5.03
N ALA A 59 4.35 -3.93 -4.05
CA ALA A 59 3.27 -4.88 -3.83
C ALA A 59 2.32 -4.91 -5.03
N VAL A 60 1.99 -3.74 -5.60
CA VAL A 60 1.13 -3.63 -6.77
C VAL A 60 1.73 -4.34 -7.97
N VAL A 61 3.00 -4.09 -8.30
CA VAL A 61 3.69 -4.78 -9.40
C VAL A 61 3.67 -6.29 -9.18
N THR A 62 4.01 -6.74 -7.97
CA THR A 62 4.08 -8.16 -7.61
C THR A 62 2.72 -8.86 -7.75
N ILE A 63 1.65 -8.23 -7.24
CA ILE A 63 0.28 -8.77 -7.31
C ILE A 63 -0.20 -8.76 -8.77
N ASN A 64 0.07 -7.69 -9.50
CA ASN A 64 -0.33 -7.56 -10.90
C ASN A 64 0.36 -8.60 -11.79
N ASP A 65 1.65 -8.86 -11.59
CA ASP A 65 2.40 -9.93 -12.25
C ASP A 65 1.85 -11.31 -11.91
N HIS A 66 1.47 -11.54 -10.65
CA HIS A 66 0.87 -12.80 -10.23
C HIS A 66 -0.51 -13.04 -10.85
N ILE A 67 -1.34 -12.00 -10.95
CA ILE A 67 -2.73 -12.11 -11.44
C ILE A 67 -2.81 -12.12 -12.97
N LEU A 68 -2.08 -11.22 -13.65
CA LEU A 68 -2.17 -11.06 -15.11
C LEU A 68 -1.13 -11.87 -15.88
N GLY A 69 -0.18 -12.49 -15.17
CA GLY A 69 0.99 -13.16 -15.70
C GLY A 69 2.13 -12.18 -16.02
N GLN A 70 3.36 -12.69 -15.92
CA GLN A 70 4.54 -11.92 -16.31
C GLN A 70 4.48 -11.62 -17.82
N PRO A 71 4.83 -10.39 -18.24
CA PRO A 71 4.83 -10.03 -19.67
C PRO A 71 5.73 -10.95 -20.49
N GLU A 72 6.86 -11.42 -19.93
CA GLU A 72 7.78 -12.35 -20.59
C GLU A 72 7.22 -13.76 -20.82
N GLN A 73 6.28 -14.23 -19.97
CA GLN A 73 5.69 -15.56 -20.13
C GLN A 73 4.64 -15.61 -21.24
N ARG A 74 4.02 -14.47 -21.60
CA ARG A 74 3.12 -14.42 -22.77
C ARG A 74 3.87 -14.52 -24.09
N GLN A 75 5.08 -13.97 -24.18
CA GLN A 75 5.84 -13.90 -25.43
C GLN A 75 6.49 -15.24 -25.85
N LYS A 76 6.60 -16.22 -24.93
CA LYS A 76 7.08 -17.58 -25.25
C LYS A 76 5.97 -18.56 -25.68
N ARG A 77 4.70 -18.12 -25.66
CA ARG A 77 3.54 -18.98 -25.91
C ARG A 77 2.93 -18.80 -27.31
N ASP A 78 3.47 -17.86 -28.09
CA ASP A 78 3.17 -17.66 -29.51
C ASP A 78 4.38 -18.11 -30.36
#